data_AF-Q5XVR0-F1
#
_entry.id   AF-Q5XVR0-F1
#
_cell.length_a   1.000
_cell.length_b   1.000
_cell.length_c   1.000
_cell.angle_alpha   90.00
_cell.angle_beta   90.00
_cell.angle_gamma   90.00
#
_symmetry.space_group_name_H-M   'P 1'
#
loop_
_entity.id
_entity.type
_entity.pdbx_description
1 polymer ?
#
loop_
_entity_poly.entity_id
_entity_poly.type
_entity_poly.pdbx_seq_one_letter_code
_entity_poly.pdbx_strand_id
1 'polypeptide(L)' 'TYGIFQINSAVWCDDGQTQTTNSCGISCSDLVADVGDSICCAKRIVRDPQGLEAWNKWTTNCKGRDLNGTLAGCGV' A
#
# COMPACT_ATOMS: atom_id res chain seq x y z
N THR A 1 -4.00 0.41 -9.85
CA THR A 1 -3.53 0.60 -8.45
C THR A 1 -4.31 1.75 -7.85
N TYR A 2 -4.49 1.75 -6.53
CA TYR A 2 -5.43 2.65 -5.86
C TYR A 2 -4.84 3.27 -4.59
N GLY A 3 -5.31 4.47 -4.26
CA GLY A 3 -4.99 5.17 -3.03
C GLY A 3 -3.54 5.64 -2.89
N ILE A 4 -3.24 6.18 -1.71
CA ILE A 4 -1.93 6.76 -1.36
C ILE A 4 -0.78 5.74 -1.41
N PHE A 5 -1.08 4.47 -1.11
CA PHE A 5 -0.09 3.39 -1.15
C PHE A 5 -0.04 2.65 -2.49
N GLN A 6 -0.77 3.10 -3.53
CA GLN A 6 -0.74 2.46 -4.85
C GLN A 6 -1.00 0.94 -4.81
N ILE A 7 -2.02 0.52 -4.07
CA ILE A 7 -2.37 -0.89 -3.84
C ILE A 7 -2.92 -1.52 -5.13
N ASN A 8 -2.46 -2.72 -5.48
CA ASN A 8 -2.80 -3.41 -6.73
C ASN A 8 -4.15 -4.14 -6.64
N SER A 9 -5.09 -3.85 -7.55
CA SER A 9 -6.41 -4.48 -7.59
C SER A 9 -6.39 -5.94 -8.01
N ALA A 10 -5.38 -6.44 -8.71
CA ALA A 10 -5.29 -7.86 -9.06
C ALA A 10 -5.15 -8.80 -7.85
N VAL A 11 -4.82 -8.26 -6.66
CA VAL A 11 -4.55 -9.07 -5.46
C VAL A 11 -5.31 -8.57 -4.22
N TRP A 12 -5.43 -7.25 -4.05
CA TRP A 12 -5.70 -6.67 -2.73
C TRP A 12 -7.10 -6.08 -2.55
N CYS A 13 -7.70 -5.52 -3.59
CA CYS A 13 -9.03 -4.89 -3.54
C CYS A 13 -9.83 -5.24 -4.80
N ASP A 14 -11.15 -5.05 -4.75
CA ASP A 14 -12.04 -5.27 -5.89
C ASP A 14 -12.48 -3.95 -6.55
N ASP A 15 -12.19 -3.79 -7.84
CA ASP A 15 -12.59 -2.65 -8.68
C ASP A 15 -13.73 -3.00 -9.65
N GLY A 16 -14.27 -4.23 -9.58
CA GLY A 16 -15.32 -4.74 -10.47
C GLY A 16 -14.89 -4.97 -11.91
N GLN A 17 -13.61 -4.81 -12.24
CA GLN A 17 -13.07 -4.92 -13.61
C GLN A 17 -11.92 -5.92 -13.69
N THR A 18 -11.06 -5.94 -12.68
CA THR A 18 -9.87 -6.77 -12.59
C THR A 18 -10.18 -8.04 -11.82
N GLN A 19 -9.88 -9.22 -12.39
CA GLN A 19 -9.96 -10.46 -11.63
C GLN A 19 -9.02 -10.40 -10.42
N THR A 20 -9.55 -10.65 -9.23
CA THR A 20 -8.83 -10.41 -7.98
C THR A 20 -9.08 -11.48 -6.94
N THR A 21 -8.08 -11.69 -6.07
CA THR A 21 -8.25 -12.44 -4.81
C THR A 21 -8.95 -11.60 -3.74
N ASN A 22 -8.94 -10.26 -3.89
CA ASN A 22 -9.45 -9.29 -2.93
C ASN A 22 -9.00 -9.59 -1.48
N SER A 23 -7.69 -9.70 -1.26
CA SER A 23 -7.13 -10.15 0.01
C SER A 23 -7.35 -9.17 1.19
N CYS A 24 -7.71 -7.91 0.92
CA CYS A 24 -8.14 -6.96 1.94
C CYS A 24 -9.67 -6.94 2.15
N GLY A 25 -10.46 -7.57 1.28
CA GLY A 25 -11.91 -7.70 1.43
C GLY A 25 -12.67 -6.37 1.29
N ILE A 26 -12.19 -5.45 0.46
CA ILE A 26 -12.72 -4.08 0.32
C ILE A 26 -12.88 -3.71 -1.16
N SER A 27 -13.66 -2.66 -1.43
CA SER A 27 -13.65 -2.06 -2.76
C SER A 27 -12.39 -1.21 -2.95
N CYS A 28 -11.85 -1.18 -4.15
CA CYS A 28 -10.74 -0.30 -4.48
C CYS A 28 -11.09 1.20 -4.36
N SER A 29 -12.38 1.57 -4.37
CA SER A 29 -12.80 2.95 -4.08
C SER A 29 -12.56 3.36 -2.64
N ASP A 30 -12.64 2.43 -1.69
CA ASP A 30 -12.48 2.69 -0.25
C ASP A 30 -11.06 3.17 0.04
N LEU A 31 -10.07 2.63 -0.69
CA LEU A 31 -8.67 3.06 -0.66
C LEU A 31 -8.44 4.52 -1.07
N VAL A 32 -9.37 5.11 -1.83
CA VAL A 32 -9.32 6.51 -2.28
C VAL A 32 -10.12 7.41 -1.35
N ALA A 33 -11.24 6.89 -0.81
CA ALA A 33 -12.16 7.64 0.03
C ALA A 33 -11.60 7.88 1.45
N ASP A 34 -10.95 6.88 2.05
CA ASP A 34 -10.44 6.97 3.43
C ASP A 34 -9.00 6.44 3.54
N VAL A 35 -8.15 7.23 4.21
CA VAL A 35 -6.76 6.84 4.49
C VAL A 35 -6.69 5.68 5.50
N GLY A 36 -7.68 5.54 6.38
CA GLY A 36 -7.80 4.45 7.35
C GLY A 36 -7.86 3.09 6.66
N ASP A 37 -8.66 2.95 5.61
CA ASP A 37 -8.77 1.72 4.82
C ASP A 37 -7.47 1.42 4.08
N SER A 38 -6.85 2.46 3.51
CA SER A 38 -5.50 2.37 2.94
C SER A 38 -4.47 1.85 3.95
N ILE A 39 -4.47 2.38 5.17
CA ILE A 39 -3.54 1.97 6.24
C ILE A 39 -3.80 0.52 6.68
N CYS A 40 -5.08 0.14 6.84
CA CYS A 40 -5.47 -1.21 7.22
C CYS A 40 -5.04 -2.24 6.17
N CYS A 41 -5.30 -1.97 4.89
CA CYS A 41 -4.88 -2.85 3.81
C CYS A 41 -3.35 -2.90 3.66
N ALA A 42 -2.64 -1.77 3.77
CA ALA A 42 -1.17 -1.75 3.77
C ALA A 42 -0.58 -2.59 4.92
N LYS A 43 -1.15 -2.51 6.13
CA LYS A 43 -0.76 -3.36 7.27
C LYS A 43 -0.98 -4.86 6.99
N ARG A 44 -2.03 -5.21 6.25
CA ARG A 44 -2.26 -6.58 5.81
C ARG A 44 -1.19 -7.03 4.81
N ILE A 45 -0.84 -6.21 3.83
CA ILE A 45 0.16 -6.52 2.79
C ILE A 45 1.52 -6.80 3.42
N VAL A 46 2.00 -5.94 4.33
CA VAL A 46 3.32 -6.10 4.95
C VAL A 46 3.45 -7.31 5.88
N ARG A 47 2.36 -8.01 6.20
CA ARG A 47 2.39 -9.28 6.93
C ARG A 47 2.72 -10.47 6.03
N ASP A 48 2.59 -10.33 4.70
CA ASP A 48 3.03 -11.36 3.78
C ASP A 48 4.56 -11.44 3.73
N PRO A 49 5.16 -12.57 3.31
CA PRO A 49 6.60 -12.78 3.35
C PRO A 49 7.45 -11.72 2.63
N GLN A 50 6.90 -11.01 1.65
CA GLN A 50 7.59 -9.93 0.95
C GLN A 50 7.72 -8.64 1.78
N GLY A 51 6.89 -8.44 2.80
CA GLY A 51 6.88 -7.22 3.61
C GLY A 51 6.70 -5.97 2.73
N LEU A 52 7.57 -4.97 2.92
CA LEU A 52 7.58 -3.73 2.12
C LEU A 52 8.11 -3.94 0.68
N GLU A 53 8.75 -5.06 0.37
CA GLU A 53 9.25 -5.35 -0.98
C GLU A 53 8.13 -5.60 -1.99
N ALA A 54 6.89 -5.81 -1.51
CA ALA A 54 5.69 -5.81 -2.34
C ALA A 54 5.52 -4.49 -3.14
N TRP A 55 6.15 -3.40 -2.69
CA TRP A 55 6.21 -2.13 -3.41
C TRP A 55 7.54 -1.95 -4.14
N ASN A 56 7.58 -2.25 -5.44
CA ASN A 56 8.78 -2.04 -6.28
C ASN A 56 9.35 -0.61 -6.19
N LYS A 57 8.48 0.41 -6.03
CA LYS A 57 8.91 1.80 -5.84
C LYS A 57 9.63 2.01 -4.51
N TRP A 58 9.22 1.34 -3.44
CA TRP A 58 9.94 1.34 -2.17
C TRP A 58 11.29 0.61 -2.31
N THR A 59 11.33 -0.56 -2.96
CA THR A 59 12.57 -1.30 -3.18
C THR A 59 13.61 -0.48 -3.95
N THR A 60 13.17 0.28 -4.96
CA THR A 60 14.07 1.07 -5.82
C THR A 60 14.51 2.39 -5.20
N ASN A 61 13.66 3.04 -4.41
CA ASN A 61 13.90 4.42 -3.94
C ASN A 61 14.09 4.55 -2.43
N CYS A 62 13.81 3.51 -1.64
CA CYS A 62 13.83 3.59 -0.18
C CYS A 62 14.70 2.50 0.46
N LYS A 63 14.62 1.25 -0.01
CA LYS A 63 15.35 0.12 0.59
C LYS A 63 16.86 0.38 0.61
N GLY A 64 17.46 0.27 1.79
CA GLY A 64 18.90 0.45 2.00
C GLY A 64 19.40 1.90 1.89
N ARG A 65 18.51 2.89 1.85
CA ARG A 65 18.86 4.32 1.83
C ARG A 65 18.65 4.97 3.19
N ASP A 66 19.36 6.07 3.43
CA ASP A 66 19.05 6.96 4.55
C ASP A 66 17.77 7.74 4.27
N LEU A 67 16.78 7.61 5.15
CA LEU A 67 15.47 8.24 5.07
C LEU A 67 15.25 9.32 6.15
N ASN A 68 16.29 9.69 6.89
CA ASN A 68 16.18 10.69 7.97
C ASN A 68 15.62 12.04 7.48
N GLY A 69 15.88 12.40 6.21
CA GLY A 69 15.34 13.61 5.58
C GLY A 69 13.83 13.59 5.33
N THR A 70 13.17 12.41 5.35
CA THR A 70 11.75 12.29 5.00
C THR A 70 10.83 12.93 6.03
N LEU A 71 11.22 12.93 7.31
CA LEU A 71 10.45 13.51 8.42
C LEU A 71 11.16 14.72 9.06
N ALA A 72 12.24 15.19 8.45
CA ALA A 72 13.02 16.30 8.98
C ALA A 72 12.16 17.57 9.07
N GLY A 73 12.04 18.13 10.28
CA GLY A 73 11.24 19.32 10.55
C GLY A 73 9.74 19.06 10.79
N CYS A 74 9.28 17.81 10.77
CA CYS A 74 7.87 17.48 11.03
C CYS A 74 7.50 17.44 12.52
N GLY A 75 8.48 17.32 13.43
CA GLY A 75 8.25 17.36 14.89
C GLY A 75 7.45 16.16 15.43
N VAL A 76 7.55 15.00 14.76
CA VAL A 76 6.91 13.73 15.11
C VAL A 76 7.93 12.66 15.46
#